data_AF-A0A7C6DQV3-F1
#
_entry.id   AF-A0A7C6DQV3-F1
#
_cell.length_a   1.000
_cell.length_b   1.000
_cell.length_c   1.000
_cell.angle_alpha   90.00
_cell.angle_beta   90.00
_cell.angle_gamma   90.00
#
_symmetry.space_group_name_H-M   'P 1'
#
loop_
_entity.id
_entity.type
_entity.pdbx_description
1 polymer ?
#
loop_
_entity_poly.entity_id
_entity_poly.type
_entity_poly.pdbx_seq_one_letter_code
_entity_poly.pdbx_strand_id
1 'polypeptide(L)'
;MFEGLYLESKWNWEEVYPVVRFSLIEFWGGYYETELKEELCYSMLMELIYKIYKIYKKSGRKVVLLVDEYDKPILDNIDKKEIAGVGAPTPEEIREVLK
;
A
#
# COMPACT_ATOMS: atom_id res chain seq x y z
N MET A 1 -7.04 15.58 8.45
CA MET A 1 -7.05 14.43 7.52
C MET A 1 -6.54 13.13 8.17
N PHE A 2 -5.88 13.15 9.33
CA PHE A 2 -5.50 11.93 10.07
C PHE A 2 -5.96 11.93 11.54
N GLU A 3 -6.82 12.87 11.91
CA GLU A 3 -7.38 13.00 13.26
C GLU A 3 -8.28 11.79 13.56
N GLY A 4 -8.09 11.18 14.73
CA GLY A 4 -8.74 9.94 15.16
C GLY A 4 -8.15 8.64 14.61
N LEU A 5 -7.05 8.69 13.84
CA LEU A 5 -6.40 7.50 13.28
C LEU A 5 -5.10 7.15 14.01
N TYR A 6 -4.64 5.91 13.87
CA TYR A 6 -3.39 5.44 14.46
C TYR A 6 -2.18 6.35 14.16
N LEU A 7 -2.10 6.90 12.95
CA LEU A 7 -1.01 7.77 12.54
C LEU A 7 -1.02 9.15 13.22
N GLU A 8 -2.16 9.60 13.76
CA GLU A 8 -2.32 10.94 14.34
C GLU A 8 -1.24 11.26 15.38
N SER A 9 -0.95 10.33 16.28
CA SER A 9 0.03 10.52 17.36
C SER A 9 1.37 9.86 17.10
N LYS A 10 1.48 9.05 16.05
CA LYS A 10 2.66 8.22 15.75
C LYS A 10 3.54 8.79 14.66
N TRP A 11 3.06 9.77 13.91
CA TRP A 11 3.80 10.44 12.86
C TRP A 11 4.36 11.79 13.32
N ASN A 12 5.59 12.12 12.90
CA ASN A 12 6.15 13.46 13.10
C ASN A 12 5.60 14.43 12.04
N TRP A 13 4.54 15.16 12.38
CA TRP A 13 3.90 16.12 11.47
C TRP A 13 4.69 17.42 11.23
N GLU A 14 5.72 17.69 12.02
CA GLU A 14 6.59 18.86 11.83
C GLU A 14 7.53 18.67 10.63
N GLU A 15 7.82 17.42 10.26
CA GLU A 15 8.69 17.10 9.13
C GLU A 15 7.92 17.03 7.80
N VAL A 16 8.38 17.81 6.83
CA VAL A 16 7.78 17.86 5.49
C VAL A 16 8.51 16.91 4.54
N TYR A 17 7.78 15.90 4.07
CA TYR A 17 8.24 14.90 3.13
C TYR A 17 7.61 15.08 1.75
N PRO A 18 8.34 14.80 0.66
CA PRO A 18 7.72 14.54 -0.64
C PRO A 18 6.73 13.37 -0.53
N VAL A 19 5.54 13.54 -1.10
CA VAL A 19 4.46 12.55 -1.04
C VAL A 19 4.17 12.02 -2.44
N VAL A 20 4.09 10.70 -2.56
CA VAL A 20 3.51 9.99 -3.71
C VAL A 20 2.18 9.40 -3.25
N ARG A 21 1.11 9.66 -4.00
CA ARG A 21 -0.19 9.03 -3.77
C ARG A 21 -0.40 7.89 -4.75
N PHE A 22 -0.93 6.79 -4.25
CA PHE A 22 -1.23 5.59 -5.01
C PHE A 22 -2.57 5.03 -4.54
N SER A 23 -3.50 4.78 -5.45
CA SER A 23 -4.80 4.21 -5.12
C SER A 23 -4.89 2.81 -5.68
N LEU A 24 -5.39 1.87 -4.87
CA LEU A 24 -5.61 0.51 -5.33
C LEU A 24 -6.92 0.33 -6.11
N ILE A 25 -7.77 1.36 -6.24
CA ILE A 25 -9.03 1.28 -7.01
C ILE A 25 -8.80 0.74 -8.42
N GLU A 26 -7.70 1.14 -9.07
CA GLU A 26 -7.33 0.68 -10.41
C GLU A 26 -7.12 -0.84 -10.49
N PHE A 27 -6.74 -1.49 -9.38
CA PHE A 27 -6.57 -2.93 -9.28
C PHE A 27 -7.90 -3.66 -9.03
N TRP A 28 -8.84 -3.01 -8.35
CA TRP A 28 -10.15 -3.58 -8.00
C TRP A 28 -11.18 -3.48 -9.15
N GLY A 29 -11.02 -2.49 -10.01
CA GLY A 29 -12.07 -2.05 -10.95
C GLY A 29 -12.29 -2.84 -12.23
N GLY A 30 -11.60 -3.96 -12.49
CA GLY A 30 -11.88 -4.70 -13.74
C GLY A 30 -10.93 -5.79 -14.21
N TYR A 31 -9.88 -6.16 -13.48
CA TYR A 31 -9.01 -7.27 -13.87
C TYR A 31 -9.43 -8.57 -13.17
N TYR A 32 -10.60 -9.07 -13.52
CA TYR A 32 -11.00 -10.43 -13.18
C TYR A 32 -10.78 -11.31 -14.43
N GLU A 33 -9.94 -12.34 -14.26
CA GLU A 33 -9.69 -13.46 -15.18
C GLU A 33 -8.79 -13.23 -16.42
N THR A 34 -7.48 -12.95 -16.27
CA THR A 34 -6.49 -13.37 -17.29
C THR A 34 -5.09 -13.62 -16.71
N GLU A 35 -4.29 -14.42 -17.40
CA GLU A 35 -2.85 -14.69 -17.17
C GLU A 35 -1.96 -13.44 -17.29
N LEU A 36 -2.47 -12.33 -17.84
CA LEU A 36 -1.75 -11.06 -18.03
C LEU A 36 -1.63 -10.22 -16.74
N LYS A 37 -2.14 -10.73 -15.61
CA LYS A 37 -2.16 -10.01 -14.32
C LYS A 37 -0.78 -9.71 -13.76
N GLU A 38 0.15 -10.66 -13.88
CA GLU A 38 1.49 -10.51 -13.31
C GLU A 38 2.28 -9.43 -14.03
N GLU A 39 2.34 -9.47 -15.35
CA GLU A 39 3.07 -8.47 -16.15
C GLU A 39 2.53 -7.05 -15.93
N LEU A 40 1.21 -6.89 -15.84
CA LEU A 40 0.59 -5.60 -15.55
C LEU A 40 0.93 -5.10 -14.14
N CYS A 41 0.89 -5.98 -13.14
CA CYS A 41 1.32 -5.66 -11.78
C CYS A 41 2.79 -5.24 -11.73
N TYR A 42 3.68 -5.96 -12.42
CA TYR A 42 5.10 -5.61 -12.51
C TYR A 42 5.30 -4.25 -13.18
N SER A 43 4.60 -3.99 -14.29
CA SER A 43 4.64 -2.70 -14.98
C SER A 43 4.25 -1.55 -14.05
N MET A 44 3.14 -1.68 -13.34
CA MET A 44 2.64 -0.65 -12.41
C MET A 44 3.59 -0.44 -11.23
N LEU A 45 4.11 -1.54 -10.65
CA LEU A 45 5.09 -1.48 -9.57
C LEU A 45 6.38 -0.79 -10.03
N MET A 46 6.87 -1.10 -11.22
CA MET A 46 8.06 -0.48 -11.79
C MET A 46 7.86 1.02 -12.01
N GLU A 47 6.68 1.43 -12.50
CA GLU A 47 6.35 2.85 -12.64
C GLU A 47 6.32 3.57 -11.27
N LEU A 48 5.70 2.95 -10.26
CA LEU A 48 5.63 3.49 -8.90
C LEU A 48 7.03 3.64 -8.28
N ILE A 49 7.86 2.59 -8.37
CA ILE A 49 9.25 2.60 -7.89
C ILE A 49 10.05 3.69 -8.61
N TYR A 50 9.90 3.81 -9.93
CA TYR A 50 10.58 4.83 -10.71
C TYR A 50 10.17 6.26 -10.28
N LYS A 51 8.87 6.49 -10.04
CA LYS A 51 8.35 7.78 -9.53
C LYS A 51 8.95 8.12 -8.16
N ILE A 52 8.93 7.16 -7.23
CA ILE A 52 9.53 7.32 -5.89
C ILE A 52 11.02 7.66 -6.01
N TYR A 53 11.76 6.89 -6.80
CA TYR A 53 13.19 7.11 -7.02
C TYR A 53 13.49 8.50 -7.59
N LYS A 54 12.74 8.94 -8.60
CA LYS A 54 12.92 10.26 -9.22
C LYS A 54 12.69 11.40 -8.22
N ILE A 55 11.66 11.29 -7.38
CA ILE A 55 11.35 12.28 -6.34
C ILE A 55 12.41 12.28 -5.24
N TYR A 56 12.86 11.09 -4.81
CA TYR A 56 13.95 10.93 -3.87
C TYR A 56 15.23 11.63 -4.38
N LYS A 57 15.64 11.35 -5.63
CA LYS A 57 16.85 11.95 -6.23
C LYS A 57 16.74 13.48 -6.37
N LYS A 58 15.56 14.02 -6.63
CA LYS A 58 15.34 15.47 -6.76
C LYS A 58 15.31 16.19 -5.42
N SER A 59 14.70 15.57 -4.41
CA SER A 59 14.49 16.19 -3.10
C SER A 59 15.63 15.96 -2.10
N GLY A 60 16.38 14.87 -2.26
CA GLY A 60 17.36 14.42 -1.26
C GLY A 60 16.72 13.97 0.06
N ARG A 61 15.39 13.82 0.11
CA ARG A 61 14.62 13.45 1.30
C ARG A 61 13.95 12.10 1.11
N LYS A 62 13.69 11.40 2.22
CA LYS A 62 12.82 10.21 2.21
C LYS A 62 11.47 10.56 1.60
N VAL A 63 10.87 9.63 0.87
CA VAL A 63 9.58 9.83 0.20
C VAL A 63 8.51 9.05 0.95
N VAL A 64 7.38 9.68 1.19
CA VAL A 64 6.20 9.04 1.81
C VAL A 64 5.29 8.55 0.69
N LEU A 65 4.95 7.26 0.72
CA LEU A 65 3.95 6.66 -0.14
C LEU A 65 2.62 6.58 0.63
N LEU A 66 1.62 7.32 0.16
CA LEU A 66 0.25 7.20 0.66
C LEU A 66 -0.51 6.22 -0.24
N VAL A 67 -0.91 5.10 0.34
CA VAL A 67 -1.74 4.08 -0.32
C VAL A 67 -3.17 4.25 0.15
N ASP A 68 -4.08 4.50 -0.80
CA ASP A 68 -5.51 4.59 -0.55
C ASP A 68 -6.22 3.30 -1.01
N GLU A 69 -7.38 3.00 -0.41
CA GLU A 69 -8.19 1.80 -0.69
C GLU A 69 -7.42 0.47 -0.50
N TYR A 70 -6.60 0.48 0.56
CA TYR A 70 -5.83 -0.68 1.03
C TYR A 70 -6.66 -1.66 1.87
N ASP A 71 -7.87 -1.28 2.27
CA ASP A 71 -8.76 -2.09 3.11
C ASP A 71 -9.36 -3.27 2.34
N LYS A 72 -9.87 -3.05 1.12
CA LYS A 72 -10.41 -4.12 0.24
C LYS A 72 -9.50 -5.34 0.05
N PRO A 73 -8.21 -5.24 -0.35
CA PRO A 73 -7.34 -6.41 -0.51
C PRO A 73 -7.20 -7.20 0.78
N ILE A 74 -7.11 -6.49 1.91
CA ILE A 74 -6.91 -7.09 3.21
C ILE A 74 -8.19 -7.82 3.61
N LEU A 75 -9.35 -7.15 3.54
CA LEU A 75 -10.63 -7.72 3.90
C LEU A 75 -11.03 -8.91 3.00
N ASP A 76 -10.79 -8.83 1.68
CA ASP A 76 -11.11 -9.89 0.73
C ASP A 76 -10.29 -11.17 0.93
N ASN A 77 -9.17 -11.08 1.63
CA ASN A 77 -8.25 -12.21 1.86
C ASN A 77 -8.07 -12.55 3.35
N ILE A 78 -8.68 -11.80 4.27
CA ILE A 78 -8.48 -11.98 5.72
C ILE A 78 -8.95 -13.35 6.22
N ASP A 79 -9.95 -13.96 5.56
CA ASP A 79 -10.45 -15.28 5.93
C ASP A 79 -9.89 -16.40 5.04
N LYS A 80 -9.07 -16.07 4.02
CA LYS A 80 -8.43 -17.05 3.13
C LYS A 80 -7.16 -17.59 3.78
N LYS A 81 -7.34 -18.56 4.67
CA LYS A 81 -6.26 -19.27 5.41
C LYS A 81 -5.17 -19.89 4.52
N GLU A 82 -5.42 -20.09 3.23
CA GLU A 82 -4.53 -20.87 2.34
C GLU A 82 -3.33 -20.11 1.76
N ILE A 83 -3.24 -18.78 1.88
CA ILE A 83 -2.14 -18.00 1.25
C ILE A 83 -1.05 -17.58 2.26
N ALA A 84 -1.14 -18.03 3.51
CA ALA A 84 -0.10 -17.78 4.50
C ALA A 84 1.06 -18.76 4.30
N GLY A 85 1.97 -18.44 3.37
CA GLY A 85 3.33 -18.99 3.43
C GLY A 85 3.94 -18.72 4.81
N VAL A 86 4.84 -19.59 5.26
CA VAL A 86 5.52 -19.47 6.57
C VAL A 86 6.10 -18.07 6.73
N GLY A 87 5.51 -17.25 7.61
CA GLY A 87 5.90 -15.86 7.87
C GLY A 87 4.88 -14.77 7.54
N ALA A 88 3.71 -15.11 6.95
CA ALA A 88 2.64 -14.15 6.77
C ALA A 88 1.90 -13.87 8.11
N PRO A 89 1.60 -12.60 8.44
CA PRO A 89 0.83 -12.27 9.63
C PRO A 89 -0.56 -12.88 9.57
N THR A 90 -1.01 -13.41 10.69
CA THR A 90 -2.34 -14.00 10.87
C THR A 90 -3.44 -12.94 10.68
N PRO A 91 -4.65 -13.36 10.31
CA PRO A 91 -5.82 -12.49 10.24
C PRO A 91 -6.03 -11.69 11.54
N GLU A 92 -5.74 -12.30 12.69
CA GLU A 92 -5.81 -11.68 14.01
C GLU A 92 -4.74 -10.59 14.20
N GLU A 93 -3.49 -10.84 13.82
CA GLU A 93 -2.40 -9.85 13.86
C GLU A 93 -2.69 -8.66 12.93
N ILE A 94 -3.24 -8.92 11.74
CA ILE A 94 -3.66 -7.86 10.82
C ILE A 94 -4.79 -7.03 11.44
N ARG A 95 -5.81 -7.67 12.05
CA ARG A 95 -6.90 -6.97 12.74
C ARG A 95 -6.43 -6.15 13.93
N GLU A 96 -5.37 -6.55 14.61
CA GLU A 96 -4.80 -5.81 15.73
C GLU A 96 -4.06 -4.55 15.26
N VAL A 97 -3.32 -4.63 14.14
CA VAL A 97 -2.63 -3.47 13.54
C VAL A 97 -3.62 -2.46 12.94
N LEU A 98 -4.80 -2.92 12.51
CA LEU A 98 -5.85 -2.07 11.94
C LEU A 98 -6.78 -1.42 12.97
N LYS A 99 -6.67 -1.78 14.26
CA LYS A 99 -7.39 -1.12 15.37
C LYS A 99 -6.59 0.06 15.90
#